data_AF-A0A7V7WKM9-F1
#
_entry.id   AF-A0A7V7WKM9-F1
#
_cell.length_a   1.000
_cell.length_b   1.000
_cell.length_c   1.000
_cell.angle_alpha   90.00
_cell.angle_beta   90.00
_cell.angle_gamma   90.00
#
_symmetry.space_group_name_H-M   'P 1'
#
loop_
_entity.id
_entity.type
_entity.pdbx_description
1 polymer ?
#
loop_
_entity_poly.entity_id
_entity_poly.type
_entity_poly.pdbx_seq_one_letter_code
_entity_poly.pdbx_strand_id
1 'polypeptide(L)'
;MDRYKKYIDLGLGLAAVALGFLLYQFLLQVWDLFRLPLLENLPMSLPGLVALVIALGLFLFFRSNAKSYNFLGEVATELSKVTWPTRQETVASTGVIIVMVGIASMIMFGFDALWGTLTARLLTL
;
A
#
# COMPACT_ATOMS: atom_id res chain seq x y z
N MET A 1 -14.10 27.15 -0.64
CA MET A 1 -14.21 25.84 -1.31
C MET A 1 -13.07 25.58 -2.31
N ASP A 2 -12.52 26.58 -3.00
CA ASP A 2 -11.57 26.33 -4.11
C ASP A 2 -10.17 25.87 -3.70
N ARG A 3 -9.73 26.12 -2.46
CA ARG A 3 -8.44 25.60 -1.96
C ARG A 3 -8.41 24.07 -1.88
N TYR A 4 -9.51 23.43 -1.50
CA TYR A 4 -9.58 21.97 -1.31
C TYR A 4 -9.65 21.21 -2.65
N LYS A 5 -10.29 21.80 -3.66
CA LYS A 5 -10.39 21.20 -5.02
C LYS A 5 -9.00 20.88 -5.60
N LYS A 6 -8.01 21.77 -5.41
CA LYS A 6 -6.63 21.54 -5.88
C LYS A 6 -5.94 20.36 -5.19
N TYR A 7 -6.16 20.18 -3.89
CA TYR A 7 -5.59 19.03 -3.16
C TYR A 7 -6.27 17.71 -3.53
N ILE A 8 -7.59 17.75 -3.79
CA ILE A 8 -8.37 16.59 -4.23
C ILE A 8 -7.94 16.16 -5.64
N ASP A 9 -7.80 17.09 -6.57
CA ASP A 9 -7.33 16.79 -7.94
C ASP A 9 -5.89 16.26 -7.97
N LEU A 10 -5.00 16.78 -7.12
CA LEU A 10 -3.63 16.28 -6.98
C LEU A 10 -3.59 14.88 -6.35
N GLY A 11 -4.37 14.65 -5.30
CA GLY A 11 -4.49 13.34 -4.66
C GLY A 11 -5.05 12.28 -5.61
N LEU A 12 -6.07 12.66 -6.40
CA LEU A 12 -6.65 11.81 -7.42
C LEU A 12 -5.64 11.46 -8.52
N GLY A 13 -4.90 12.45 -9.01
CA GLY A 13 -3.87 12.25 -10.00
C GLY A 13 -2.76 11.32 -9.51
N LEU A 14 -2.28 11.52 -8.28
CA LEU A 14 -1.27 10.63 -7.68
C LEU A 14 -1.79 9.20 -7.50
N ALA A 15 -3.04 9.03 -7.06
CA ALA A 15 -3.65 7.70 -6.91
C ALA A 15 -3.80 7.00 -8.26
N ALA A 16 -4.21 7.72 -9.31
CA ALA A 16 -4.31 7.17 -10.66
C ALA A 16 -2.95 6.75 -11.22
N VAL A 17 -1.90 7.54 -10.97
CA VAL A 17 -0.52 7.20 -11.37
C VAL A 17 -0.01 5.99 -10.58
N ALA A 18 -0.24 5.94 -9.27
CA ALA A 18 0.16 4.81 -8.43
C ALA A 18 -0.54 3.50 -8.83
N LEU A 19 -1.86 3.56 -9.08
CA LEU A 19 -2.61 2.41 -9.58
C LEU A 19 -2.16 1.99 -10.97
N GLY A 20 -1.90 2.94 -11.88
CA GLY A 20 -1.33 2.67 -13.20
C GLY A 20 0.03 2.00 -13.10
N PHE A 21 0.88 2.44 -12.17
CA PHE A 21 2.20 1.83 -11.92
C PHE A 21 2.08 0.42 -11.33
N LEU A 22 1.20 0.19 -10.35
CA LEU A 22 0.95 -1.15 -9.79
C LEU A 22 0.40 -2.10 -10.85
N LEU A 23 -0.51 -1.63 -11.69
CA LEU A 23 -1.11 -2.40 -12.76
C LEU A 23 -0.08 -2.72 -13.85
N TYR A 24 0.82 -1.77 -14.17
CA TYR A 24 1.97 -2.01 -15.06
C TYR A 24 2.89 -3.11 -14.52
N GLN A 25 3.25 -3.07 -13.23
CA GLN A 25 4.08 -4.10 -12.60
C GLN A 25 3.45 -5.49 -12.71
N PHE A 26 2.14 -5.58 -12.45
CA PHE A 26 1.40 -6.83 -12.60
C PHE A 26 1.35 -7.30 -14.06
N LEU A 27 1.12 -6.38 -15.01
CA LEU A 27 1.10 -6.69 -16.43
C LEU A 27 2.45 -7.21 -16.94
N LEU A 28 3.56 -6.67 -16.44
CA LEU A 28 4.89 -7.18 -16.76
C LEU A 28 5.08 -8.61 -16.25
N GLN A 29 4.66 -8.91 -15.02
CA GLN A 29 4.75 -10.26 -14.46
C GLN A 29 3.95 -11.28 -15.28
N VAL A 30 2.78 -10.89 -15.78
CA VAL A 30 1.98 -11.73 -16.69
C VAL A 30 2.63 -11.82 -18.06
N TRP A 31 3.18 -10.73 -18.59
CA TRP A 31 3.81 -10.70 -19.91
C TRP A 31 5.07 -11.58 -19.99
N ASP A 32 5.89 -11.54 -18.95
CA ASP A 32 7.10 -12.36 -18.84
C ASP A 32 6.78 -13.87 -18.78
N LEU A 33 5.59 -14.25 -18.29
CA LEU A 33 5.13 -15.64 -18.28
C LEU A 33 4.85 -16.17 -19.71
N PHE A 34 4.42 -15.32 -20.64
CA PHE A 34 4.02 -15.69 -22.00
C PHE A 34 5.11 -15.41 -23.06
N ARG A 35 6.33 -15.01 -22.65
CA ARG A 35 7.46 -14.53 -23.49
C ARG A 35 7.57 -15.22 -24.88
N LEU A 36 6.94 -14.63 -25.90
CA LEU A 36 7.00 -15.09 -27.30
C LEU A 36 8.19 -14.44 -28.04
N PRO A 37 9.13 -15.22 -28.61
CA PRO A 37 10.35 -14.70 -29.24
C PRO A 37 10.15 -13.75 -30.43
N LEU A 38 8.97 -13.75 -31.07
CA LEU A 38 8.68 -12.92 -32.25
C LEU A 38 8.37 -11.45 -31.92
N LEU A 39 8.04 -11.13 -30.66
CA LEU A 39 7.59 -9.82 -30.20
C LEU A 39 8.65 -9.03 -29.41
N GLU A 40 9.85 -9.60 -29.21
CA GLU A 40 10.93 -9.03 -28.37
C GLU A 40 11.68 -7.88 -29.08
N ASN A 41 11.57 -7.75 -30.40
CA ASN A 41 12.31 -6.76 -31.22
C ASN A 41 11.61 -5.39 -31.35
N LEU A 42 10.47 -5.16 -30.69
CA LEU A 42 9.79 -3.87 -30.72
C LEU A 42 10.39 -2.91 -29.67
N PRO A 43 10.72 -1.66 -30.03
CA PRO A 43 11.35 -0.69 -29.13
C PRO A 43 10.46 -0.23 -27.96
N MET A 44 9.19 -0.64 -27.93
CA MET A 44 8.25 -0.36 -26.85
C MET A 44 7.60 -1.68 -26.41
N SER A 45 7.69 -2.01 -25.11
CA SER A 45 7.04 -3.19 -24.55
C SER A 45 5.52 -3.01 -24.62
N LEU A 46 4.82 -3.93 -25.29
CA LEU A 46 3.35 -3.95 -25.42
C LEU A 46 2.61 -3.72 -24.09
N PRO A 47 3.06 -4.28 -22.95
CA PRO A 47 2.47 -3.99 -21.63
C PRO A 47 2.51 -2.51 -21.23
N GLY A 48 3.55 -1.77 -21.63
CA GLY A 48 3.71 -0.35 -21.29
C GLY A 48 2.67 0.54 -21.97
N LEU A 49 2.34 0.25 -23.23
CA LEU A 49 1.31 0.99 -23.96
C LEU A 49 -0.09 0.72 -23.38
N VAL A 50 -0.40 -0.55 -23.10
CA VAL A 50 -1.67 -0.95 -22.47
C VAL A 50 -1.81 -0.30 -21.08
N ALA A 51 -0.76 -0.31 -20.27
CA ALA A 51 -0.77 0.32 -18.96
C ALA A 51 -0.97 1.84 -19.04
N LEU A 52 -0.34 2.52 -20.02
CA LEU A 52 -0.49 3.96 -20.22
C LEU A 52 -1.93 4.34 -20.62
N VAL A 53 -2.56 3.57 -21.51
CA VAL A 53 -3.96 3.77 -21.92
C VAL A 53 -4.91 3.52 -20.76
N ILE A 54 -4.69 2.48 -19.96
CA ILE A 54 -5.49 2.19 -18.77
C ILE A 54 -5.32 3.29 -17.71
N ALA A 55 -4.10 3.77 -17.48
CA ALA A 55 -3.84 4.84 -16.53
C ALA A 55 -4.54 6.15 -16.92
N LEU A 56 -4.48 6.53 -18.20
CA LEU A 56 -5.20 7.70 -18.72
C LEU A 56 -6.72 7.51 -18.67
N GLY A 57 -7.21 6.31 -19.02
CA GLY A 57 -8.63 5.96 -18.96
C GLY A 57 -9.19 6.04 -17.54
N LEU A 58 -8.48 5.48 -16.56
CA LEU A 58 -8.84 5.56 -15.15
C LEU A 58 -8.83 7.01 -14.64
N PHE A 59 -7.82 7.81 -15.02
CA PHE A 59 -7.74 9.21 -14.63
C PHE A 59 -8.95 10.02 -15.12
N LEU A 60 -9.35 9.83 -16.37
CA LEU A 60 -10.50 10.53 -16.94
C LEU A 60 -11.83 10.00 -16.38
N PHE A 61 -11.96 8.69 -16.22
CA PHE A 61 -13.17 8.06 -15.68
C PHE A 61 -13.44 8.52 -14.24
N PHE A 62 -12.42 8.54 -13.39
CA PHE A 62 -12.57 8.95 -12.00
C PHE A 62 -12.85 10.44 -11.86
N ARG A 63 -12.32 11.28 -12.76
CA ARG A 63 -12.66 12.71 -12.88
C ARG A 63 -14.10 12.92 -13.34
N SER A 64 -14.63 12.04 -14.20
CA SER A 64 -16.00 12.14 -14.71
C SER A 64 -17.08 11.78 -13.69
N ASN A 65 -16.72 11.07 -12.62
CA ASN A 65 -17.68 10.54 -11.67
C ASN A 65 -17.98 11.57 -10.55
N ALA A 66 -18.93 12.47 -10.79
CA ALA A 66 -19.29 13.57 -9.89
C ALA A 66 -19.62 13.13 -8.45
N LYS A 67 -20.18 11.92 -8.28
CA LYS A 67 -20.50 11.35 -6.97
C LYS A 67 -19.25 11.08 -6.12
N SER A 68 -18.23 10.47 -6.73
CA SER A 68 -16.95 10.18 -6.07
C SER A 68 -16.18 11.45 -5.76
N TYR A 69 -16.24 12.45 -6.64
CA TYR A 69 -15.57 13.73 -6.42
C TYR A 69 -16.18 14.52 -5.24
N ASN A 70 -17.52 14.56 -5.14
CA ASN A 70 -18.19 15.20 -4.01
C ASN A 70 -17.91 14.47 -2.69
N PHE A 71 -17.87 13.14 -2.71
CA PHE A 71 -17.50 12.33 -1.54
C PHE A 71 -16.09 12.64 -1.02
N LEU A 72 -15.10 12.83 -1.91
CA LEU A 72 -13.75 13.24 -1.50
C LEU A 72 -13.73 14.61 -0.81
N GLY A 73 -14.61 15.52 -1.22
CA GLY A 73 -14.79 16.82 -0.56
C GLY A 73 -15.41 16.71 0.84
N GLU A 74 -16.38 15.81 1.00
CA GLU A 74 -16.98 15.50 2.31
C GLU A 74 -15.95 14.87 3.25
N VAL A 75 -15.18 13.88 2.78
CA VAL A 75 -14.10 13.25 3.54
C VAL A 75 -13.04 14.26 3.97
N ALA A 76 -12.63 15.18 3.10
CA ALA A 76 -11.68 16.23 3.46
C ALA A 76 -12.23 17.18 4.55
N THR A 77 -13.53 17.46 4.50
CA THR A 77 -14.21 18.28 5.53
C THR A 77 -14.26 17.54 6.86
N GLU A 78 -14.51 16.24 6.85
CA GLU A 78 -14.59 15.41 8.05
C GLU A 78 -13.22 15.13 8.66
N LEU A 79 -12.19 14.95 7.82
CA LEU A 79 -10.79 14.85 8.26
C LEU A 79 -10.32 16.13 8.96
N SER A 80 -10.85 17.30 8.58
CA SER A 80 -10.51 18.55 9.27
C SER A 80 -11.05 18.62 10.71
N LYS A 81 -12.04 17.78 11.04
CA LYS A 81 -12.60 17.64 12.39
C LYS A 81 -11.81 16.65 13.25
N VAL A 82 -10.89 15.87 12.66
CA VAL A 82 -10.06 14.92 13.40
C VAL A 82 -9.02 15.68 14.19
N THR A 83 -9.23 15.75 15.51
CA THR A 83 -8.24 16.28 16.44
C THR A 83 -7.16 15.23 16.67
N TRP A 84 -5.97 15.49 16.17
CA TRP A 84 -4.83 14.60 16.37
C TRP A 84 -4.39 14.62 17.84
N PRO A 85 -4.10 13.44 18.43
CA PRO A 85 -3.65 13.34 19.80
C PRO A 85 -2.35 14.12 19.98
N THR A 86 -2.15 14.63 21.19
CA THR A 86 -0.92 15.35 21.51
C THR A 86 0.27 14.39 21.52
N ARG A 87 1.49 14.91 21.26
CA ARG A 87 2.71 14.09 21.24
C ARG A 87 2.90 13.30 22.54
N GLN A 88 2.47 13.86 23.67
CA GLN A 88 2.59 13.22 24.98
C GLN A 88 1.70 11.98 25.09
N GLU A 89 0.44 12.07 24.63
CA GLU A 89 -0.50 10.94 24.64
C GLU A 89 -0.06 9.82 23.68
N THR A 90 0.52 10.20 22.53
CA THR A 90 1.05 9.23 21.57
C THR A 90 2.23 8.47 22.17
N VAL A 91 3.19 9.18 22.78
CA VAL A 91 4.37 8.55 23.40
C VAL A 91 3.98 7.68 24.59
N ALA A 92 3.05 8.13 25.43
CA ALA A 92 2.53 7.33 26.54
C ALA A 92 1.90 6.02 26.04
N SER A 93 1.06 6.09 25.01
CA SER A 93 0.41 4.91 24.43
C SER A 93 1.42 3.95 23.78
N THR A 94 2.41 4.47 23.04
CA THR A 94 3.49 3.65 22.48
C THR A 94 4.35 3.01 23.55
N GLY A 95 4.63 3.71 24.67
CA GLY A 95 5.39 3.17 25.79
C GLY A 95 4.74 1.93 26.40
N VAL A 96 3.42 1.94 26.58
CA VAL A 96 2.66 0.77 27.05
C VAL A 96 2.80 -0.40 26.07
N ILE A 97 2.68 -0.14 24.76
CA ILE A 97 2.82 -1.18 23.73
C ILE A 97 4.23 -1.80 23.76
N ILE A 98 5.28 -0.98 23.90
CA ILE A 98 6.67 -1.47 23.99
C ILE A 98 6.84 -2.44 25.16
N VAL A 99 6.29 -2.10 26.33
CA VAL A 99 6.35 -2.99 27.50
C VAL A 99 5.60 -4.30 27.24
N MET A 100 4.39 -4.23 26.69
CA MET A 100 3.57 -5.41 26.41
C MET A 100 4.22 -6.33 25.36
N VAL A 101 4.75 -5.76 24.28
CA VAL A 101 5.48 -6.52 23.24
C VAL A 101 6.78 -7.09 23.80
N GLY A 102 7.48 -6.35 24.67
CA GLY A 102 8.65 -6.83 25.38
C GLY A 102 8.37 -8.10 26.19
N ILE A 103 7.31 -8.08 27.00
CA ILE A 103 6.89 -9.25 27.79
C ILE A 103 6.51 -10.42 26.87
N ALA A 104 5.71 -10.16 25.83
CA ALA A 104 5.31 -11.21 24.88
C ALA A 104 6.51 -11.84 24.16
N SER A 105 7.48 -11.02 23.73
CA SER A 105 8.70 -11.49 23.07
C SER A 105 9.58 -12.32 24.00
N MET A 106 9.66 -11.95 25.29
CA MET A 106 10.42 -12.68 26.30
C MET A 106 9.84 -14.08 26.54
N ILE A 107 8.51 -14.18 26.59
CA ILE A 107 7.80 -15.45 26.73
C ILE A 107 8.00 -16.33 25.50
N MET A 108 7.83 -15.77 24.29
CA MET A 108 8.10 -16.46 23.03
C MET A 108 9.54 -16.99 22.97
N PHE A 109 10.52 -16.15 23.30
CA PHE A 109 11.93 -16.56 23.36
C PHE A 109 12.15 -17.73 24.32
N GLY A 110 11.49 -17.72 25.48
CA GLY A 110 11.51 -18.84 26.42
C GLY A 110 10.98 -20.13 25.81
N PHE A 111 9.85 -20.07 25.08
CA PHE A 111 9.32 -21.23 24.37
C PHE A 111 10.24 -21.70 23.25
N ASP A 112 10.80 -20.81 22.44
CA ASP A 112 11.71 -21.17 21.35
C ASP A 112 12.98 -21.86 21.88
N ALA A 113 13.53 -21.36 23.00
CA ALA A 113 14.68 -21.97 23.66
C ALA A 113 14.34 -23.34 24.27
N LEU A 114 13.16 -23.49 24.89
CA LEU A 114 12.69 -24.76 25.44
C LEU A 114 12.50 -25.80 24.34
N TRP A 115 11.76 -25.47 23.28
CA TRP A 115 11.54 -26.39 22.17
C TRP A 115 12.82 -26.70 21.39
N GLY A 116 13.70 -25.71 21.20
CA GLY A 116 15.00 -25.93 20.54
C GLY A 116 15.90 -26.88 21.33
N THR A 117 15.97 -26.73 22.66
CA THR A 117 16.77 -27.62 23.50
C THR A 117 16.17 -29.02 23.62
N LEU A 118 14.84 -29.14 23.70
CA LEU A 118 14.13 -30.41 23.73
C LEU A 118 14.32 -31.21 22.44
N THR A 119 14.12 -30.56 21.29
CA THR A 119 14.29 -31.21 19.98
C THR A 119 15.75 -31.61 19.73
N ALA A 120 16.72 -30.75 20.10
CA ALA A 120 18.14 -31.08 20.02
C ALA A 120 18.50 -32.31 20.87
N ARG A 121 18.01 -32.38 22.11
CA ARG A 121 18.26 -33.55 22.99
C ARG A 121 17.63 -34.83 22.46
N LEU A 122 16.44 -34.74 21.86
CA LEU A 122 15.71 -35.88 21.29
C LEU A 122 16.37 -36.41 20.00
N LEU A 123 16.98 -35.54 19.20
CA LEU A 123 17.73 -35.91 17.99
C LEU A 123 19.13 -36.49 18.28
N THR A 124 19.70 -36.18 19.46
CA THR A 124 21.01 -36.70 19.89
C THR A 124 20.94 -38.02 20.67
N LEU A 125 19.73 -38.51 20.97
CA LEU A 125 19.45 -39.83 21.53
C LEU A 125 19.23 -40.85 20.42
#